data_AF-A0A534C4Y1-F1
#
_entry.id   AF-A0A534C4Y1-F1
#
_cell.length_a   1.000
_cell.length_b   1.000
_cell.length_c   1.000
_cell.angle_alpha   90.00
_cell.angle_beta   90.00
_cell.angle_gamma   90.00
#
_symmetry.space_group_name_H-M   'P 1'
#
loop_
_entity.id
_entity.type
_entity.pdbx_description
1 polymer ?
#
loop_
_entity_poly.entity_id
_entity_poly.type
_entity_poly.pdbx_seq_one_letter_code
_entity_poly.pdbx_strand_id
1 'polypeptide(L)'
;MKSGLQYHFEWDAAKAQSNRRKHGIAFEDAMTVFLDPLAVTRDDDEHAESEERWITVGRTDGGMLTVVAHTYHETAEDEASLRVISARRATPRERREYESGEYSIREPCVMTDEHDMKDEYDFSNGERGKFYRQGAIFSFPVYLDAEILAFFRARAKEQGVELELLLNEALQREITSTQARKGLATK
;
A
#
# COMPACT_ATOMS: atom_id res chain seq x y z
N MET A 1 13.19 12.08 20.14
CA MET A 1 11.92 11.41 19.76
C MET A 1 12.34 10.25 18.89
N LYS A 2 12.02 9.00 19.24
CA LYS A 2 12.29 7.87 18.34
C LYS A 2 11.45 8.11 17.08
N SER A 3 12.08 8.18 15.91
CA SER A 3 11.37 8.12 14.64
C SER A 3 10.52 6.85 14.63
N GLY A 4 9.25 6.94 14.22
CA GLY A 4 8.48 5.74 13.94
C GLY A 4 9.02 5.05 12.69
N LEU A 5 8.77 3.74 12.56
CA LEU A 5 9.17 2.97 11.38
C LEU A 5 8.63 3.64 10.09
N GLN A 6 9.48 3.79 9.09
CA GLN A 6 9.11 4.32 7.79
C GLN A 6 8.79 3.19 6.82
N TYR A 7 7.55 3.17 6.34
CA TYR A 7 7.10 2.24 5.31
C TYR A 7 7.25 2.84 3.92
N HIS A 8 7.98 2.15 3.05
CA HIS A 8 8.08 2.43 1.63
C HIS A 8 7.17 1.48 0.87
N PHE A 9 6.09 2.01 0.30
CA PHE A 9 5.18 1.18 -0.47
C PHE A 9 5.62 1.06 -1.92
N GLU A 10 5.39 -0.11 -2.50
CA GLU A 10 5.70 -0.39 -3.89
C GLU A 10 4.52 -1.13 -4.53
N TRP A 11 4.22 -0.81 -5.79
CA TRP A 11 3.31 -1.61 -6.59
C TRP A 11 3.54 -1.37 -8.09
N ASP A 12 3.04 -2.29 -8.90
CA ASP A 12 2.94 -2.06 -10.34
C ASP A 12 1.72 -1.18 -10.64
N ALA A 13 1.93 -0.10 -11.40
CA ALA A 13 0.87 0.88 -11.67
C ALA A 13 -0.29 0.28 -12.52
N ALA A 14 0.02 -0.61 -13.47
CA ALA A 14 -1.01 -1.28 -14.26
C ALA A 14 -1.81 -2.27 -13.39
N LYS A 15 -1.14 -2.95 -12.46
CA LYS A 15 -1.78 -3.81 -11.46
C LYS A 15 -2.68 -3.02 -10.53
N ALA A 16 -2.23 -1.88 -10.01
CA ALA A 16 -3.04 -1.00 -9.16
C ALA A 16 -4.31 -0.52 -9.91
N GLN A 17 -4.17 -0.15 -11.18
CA GLN A 17 -5.31 0.24 -12.01
C GLN A 17 -6.28 -0.93 -12.23
N SER A 18 -5.77 -2.12 -12.55
CA SER A 18 -6.58 -3.33 -12.73
C SER A 18 -7.31 -3.71 -11.43
N ASN A 19 -6.61 -3.69 -10.29
CA ASN A 19 -7.16 -3.96 -8.98
C ASN A 19 -8.29 -2.99 -8.63
N ARG A 20 -8.08 -1.68 -8.86
CA ARG A 20 -9.11 -0.67 -8.61
C ARG A 20 -10.35 -0.91 -9.47
N ARG A 21 -10.19 -1.31 -10.73
CA ARG A 21 -11.33 -1.65 -11.62
C ARG A 21 -12.06 -2.92 -11.16
N LYS A 22 -11.33 -3.97 -10.77
CA LYS A 22 -11.89 -5.27 -10.39
C LYS A 22 -12.52 -5.26 -8.99
N HIS A 23 -11.87 -4.61 -8.03
CA HIS A 23 -12.21 -4.69 -6.60
C HIS A 23 -12.71 -3.38 -6.00
N GLY A 24 -12.60 -2.25 -6.72
CA GLY A 24 -13.07 -0.95 -6.25
C GLY A 24 -12.23 -0.35 -5.11
N ILE A 25 -11.00 -0.83 -4.92
CA ILE A 25 -10.07 -0.36 -3.89
C ILE A 25 -8.77 0.08 -4.54
N ALA A 26 -8.33 1.30 -4.20
CA ALA A 26 -7.01 1.82 -4.56
C ALA A 26 -5.96 1.28 -3.57
N PHE A 27 -4.74 1.02 -4.04
CA PHE A 27 -3.70 0.45 -3.18
C PHE A 27 -3.28 1.43 -2.09
N GLU A 28 -3.26 2.72 -2.39
CA GLU A 28 -3.03 3.81 -1.44
C GLU A 28 -3.96 3.68 -0.22
N ASP A 29 -5.27 3.48 -0.46
CA ASP A 29 -6.25 3.29 0.60
C ASP A 29 -6.05 1.94 1.31
N ALA A 30 -5.79 0.88 0.55
CA ALA A 30 -5.61 -0.46 1.08
C ALA A 30 -4.42 -0.55 2.05
N MET A 31 -3.33 0.17 1.81
CA MET A 31 -2.15 0.14 2.68
C MET A 31 -2.38 0.71 4.06
N THR A 32 -3.38 1.57 4.22
CA THR A 32 -3.72 2.10 5.53
C THR A 32 -4.19 1.03 6.53
N VAL A 33 -4.42 -0.23 6.09
CA VAL A 33 -4.60 -1.37 7.01
C VAL A 33 -3.39 -1.59 7.93
N PHE A 34 -2.19 -1.14 7.58
CA PHE A 34 -1.03 -1.23 8.46
C PHE A 34 -1.03 -0.18 9.60
N LEU A 35 -1.96 0.77 9.57
CA LEU A 35 -2.26 1.67 10.68
C LEU A 35 -3.24 1.07 11.68
N ASP A 36 -3.83 -0.08 11.37
CA ASP A 36 -4.78 -0.76 12.24
C ASP A 36 -4.06 -1.68 13.23
N PRO A 37 -4.10 -1.39 14.55
CA PRO A 37 -3.48 -2.23 15.57
C PRO A 37 -4.13 -3.61 15.69
N LEU A 38 -5.34 -3.79 15.14
CA LEU A 38 -6.08 -5.05 15.14
C LEU A 38 -5.94 -5.83 13.83
N ALA A 39 -5.16 -5.31 12.86
CA ALA A 39 -4.92 -6.03 11.61
C ALA A 39 -4.36 -7.42 11.89
N VAL A 40 -4.83 -8.43 11.14
CA VAL A 40 -4.41 -9.82 11.30
C VAL A 40 -3.70 -10.27 10.04
N THR A 41 -2.51 -10.81 10.20
CA THR A 41 -1.64 -11.22 9.10
C THR A 41 -1.33 -12.70 9.19
N ARG A 42 -1.41 -13.41 8.07
CA ARG A 42 -0.96 -14.80 7.92
C ARG A 42 0.01 -14.94 6.75
N ASP A 43 0.83 -15.98 6.78
CA ASP A 43 1.59 -16.43 5.62
C ASP A 43 0.66 -16.90 4.49
N ASP A 44 1.12 -16.68 3.26
CA ASP A 44 0.51 -17.23 2.05
C ASP A 44 1.20 -18.55 1.66
N ASP A 45 0.80 -19.63 2.35
CA ASP A 45 1.38 -20.98 2.23
C ASP A 45 1.47 -21.50 0.78
N GLU A 46 0.64 -21.00 -0.14
CA GLU A 46 0.60 -21.45 -1.54
C GLU A 46 1.68 -20.83 -2.43
N HIS A 47 2.24 -19.68 -2.04
CA HIS A 47 3.23 -18.96 -2.82
C HIS A 47 4.63 -18.95 -2.19
N ALA A 48 4.76 -19.57 -1.00
CA ALA A 48 5.98 -19.60 -0.19
C ALA A 48 7.22 -20.17 -0.92
N GLU A 49 7.03 -21.02 -1.93
CA GLU A 49 8.13 -21.61 -2.72
C GLU A 49 8.84 -20.60 -3.65
N SER A 50 8.24 -19.44 -3.92
CA SER A 50 8.77 -18.46 -4.89
C SER A 50 9.08 -17.08 -4.30
N GLU A 51 8.32 -16.64 -3.30
CA GLU A 51 8.45 -15.32 -2.66
C GLU A 51 7.71 -15.35 -1.32
N GLU A 52 8.28 -14.75 -0.26
CA GLU A 52 7.59 -14.62 1.04
C GLU A 52 6.43 -13.63 0.90
N ARG A 53 5.20 -14.15 0.97
CA ARG A 53 3.98 -13.39 0.79
C ARG A 53 3.10 -13.50 2.01
N TRP A 54 2.47 -12.38 2.32
CA TRP A 54 1.61 -12.19 3.49
C TRP A 54 0.22 -11.78 3.05
N ILE A 55 -0.78 -12.30 3.75
CA ILE A 55 -2.17 -11.87 3.63
C ILE A 55 -2.57 -11.17 4.91
N THR A 56 -2.93 -9.90 4.81
CA THR A 56 -3.35 -9.06 5.93
C THR A 56 -4.79 -8.65 5.77
N VAL A 57 -5.62 -8.87 6.79
CA VAL A 57 -6.95 -8.27 6.92
C VAL A 57 -6.91 -7.17 7.98
N GLY A 58 -7.40 -5.98 7.64
CA GLY A 58 -7.43 -4.86 8.57
C GLY A 58 -8.40 -3.78 8.15
N ARG A 59 -8.65 -2.84 9.05
CA ARG A 59 -9.46 -1.65 8.77
C ARG A 59 -8.59 -0.57 8.16
N THR A 60 -9.00 -0.05 7.00
CA THR A 60 -8.38 1.13 6.41
C THR A 60 -8.72 2.39 7.22
N ASP A 61 -7.98 3.48 7.00
CA ASP A 61 -8.27 4.79 7.60
C ASP A 61 -9.69 5.29 7.25
N GLY A 62 -10.17 4.96 6.04
CA GLY A 62 -11.56 5.18 5.62
C GLY A 62 -12.60 4.25 6.26
N GLY A 63 -12.20 3.37 7.19
CA GLY A 63 -13.08 2.46 7.93
C GLY A 63 -13.51 1.20 7.18
N MET A 64 -12.96 0.94 6.00
CA MET A 64 -13.31 -0.24 5.20
C MET A 64 -12.43 -1.43 5.61
N LEU A 65 -13.06 -2.56 5.92
CA LEU A 65 -12.31 -3.80 6.16
C LEU A 65 -11.82 -4.39 4.84
N THR A 66 -10.51 -4.53 4.71
CA THR A 66 -9.81 -4.85 3.46
C THR A 66 -8.84 -5.99 3.70
N VAL A 67 -8.80 -6.93 2.75
CA VAL A 67 -7.80 -7.99 2.68
C VAL A 67 -6.75 -7.57 1.64
N VAL A 68 -5.48 -7.68 2.00
CA VAL A 68 -4.33 -7.24 1.23
C VAL A 68 -3.35 -8.38 1.12
N ALA A 69 -2.95 -8.71 -0.11
CA ALA A 69 -1.80 -9.57 -0.39
C ALA A 69 -0.58 -8.70 -0.66
N HIS A 70 0.52 -8.95 0.06
CA HIS A 70 1.72 -8.12 -0.02
C HIS A 70 2.99 -8.89 0.35
N THR A 71 4.15 -8.33 0.03
CA THR A 71 5.44 -8.74 0.60
C THR A 71 5.83 -7.77 1.71
N TYR A 72 6.85 -8.13 2.50
CA TYR A 72 7.45 -7.26 3.52
C TYR A 72 8.95 -7.53 3.60
N HIS A 73 9.76 -6.49 3.51
CA HIS A 73 11.21 -6.57 3.64
C HIS A 73 11.73 -5.43 4.50
N GLU A 74 12.45 -5.75 5.57
CA GLU A 74 13.17 -4.76 6.37
C GLU A 74 14.41 -4.29 5.59
N THR A 75 14.49 -2.99 5.32
CA THR A 75 15.57 -2.40 4.52
C THR A 75 16.64 -1.74 5.39
N ALA A 76 16.24 -1.22 6.55
CA ALA A 76 17.13 -0.65 7.57
C ALA A 76 16.48 -0.78 8.96
N GLU A 77 17.16 -0.33 10.02
CA GLU A 77 16.68 -0.43 11.41
C GLU A 77 15.29 0.21 11.62
N ASP A 78 15.02 1.34 10.95
CA ASP A 78 13.76 2.08 11.03
C ASP A 78 13.04 2.19 9.66
N GLU A 79 13.35 1.30 8.70
CA GLU A 79 12.74 1.31 7.36
C GLU A 79 12.32 -0.08 6.90
N ALA A 80 11.15 -0.15 6.26
CA ALA A 80 10.65 -1.37 5.62
C ALA A 80 10.02 -1.07 4.25
N SER A 81 10.25 -1.95 3.28
CA SER A 81 9.55 -1.96 2.00
C SER A 81 8.38 -2.93 2.03
N LEU A 82 7.23 -2.49 1.53
CA LEU A 82 5.98 -3.24 1.43
C LEU A 82 5.47 -3.19 -0.01
N ARG A 83 5.58 -4.31 -0.75
CA ARG A 83 5.05 -4.39 -2.10
C ARG A 83 3.62 -4.93 -2.10
N VAL A 84 2.68 -4.15 -2.62
CA VAL A 84 1.28 -4.54 -2.78
C VAL A 84 1.10 -5.37 -4.02
N ILE A 85 0.50 -6.53 -3.87
CA ILE A 85 0.21 -7.45 -4.98
C ILE A 85 -1.25 -7.30 -5.39
N SER A 86 -2.17 -7.34 -4.41
CA SER A 86 -3.61 -7.25 -4.64
C SER A 86 -4.36 -6.84 -3.38
N ALA A 87 -5.55 -6.25 -3.54
CA ALA A 87 -6.38 -5.84 -2.43
C ALA A 87 -7.87 -5.92 -2.76
N ARG A 88 -8.66 -6.51 -1.86
CA ARG A 88 -10.13 -6.61 -1.99
C ARG A 88 -10.84 -6.32 -0.68
N ARG A 89 -12.14 -6.06 -0.78
CA ARG A 89 -13.00 -5.96 0.42
C ARG A 89 -13.02 -7.31 1.13
N ALA A 90 -13.02 -7.27 2.45
CA ALA A 90 -13.29 -8.45 3.25
C ALA A 90 -14.71 -8.98 2.98
N THR A 91 -14.86 -10.30 2.92
CA THR A 91 -16.17 -10.93 2.80
C THR A 91 -17.02 -10.64 4.05
N PRO A 92 -18.35 -10.82 3.99
CA PRO A 92 -19.19 -10.71 5.18
C PRO A 92 -18.77 -11.66 6.32
N ARG A 93 -18.10 -12.78 6.03
CA ARG A 93 -17.61 -13.69 7.06
C ARG A 93 -16.26 -13.25 7.62
N GLU A 94 -15.27 -12.94 6.79
CA GLU A 94 -13.98 -12.39 7.23
C GLU A 94 -14.20 -11.15 8.12
N ARG A 95 -15.21 -10.34 7.79
CA ARG A 95 -15.65 -9.24 8.65
C ARG A 95 -16.10 -9.69 10.04
N ARG A 96 -16.98 -10.68 10.12
CA ARG A 96 -17.47 -11.19 11.41
C ARG A 96 -16.32 -11.74 12.23
N GLU A 97 -15.45 -12.53 11.62
CA GLU A 97 -14.29 -13.14 12.28
C GLU A 97 -13.32 -12.06 12.81
N TYR A 98 -13.04 -11.04 12.01
CA TYR A 98 -12.23 -9.90 12.44
C TYR A 98 -12.89 -9.11 13.58
N GLU A 99 -14.19 -8.83 13.49
CA GLU A 99 -14.92 -8.03 14.47
C GLU A 99 -15.19 -8.77 15.79
N SER A 100 -15.43 -10.09 15.76
CA SER A 100 -15.57 -10.93 16.96
C SER A 100 -14.23 -11.33 17.55
N GLY A 101 -13.20 -11.45 16.70
CA GLY A 101 -11.92 -12.06 17.03
C GLY A 101 -11.94 -13.59 17.12
N GLU A 102 -13.04 -14.22 16.73
CA GLU A 102 -13.21 -15.67 16.70
C GLU A 102 -13.01 -16.18 15.28
N TYR A 103 -11.88 -16.86 15.05
CA TYR A 103 -11.53 -17.45 13.77
C TYR A 103 -11.72 -18.96 13.82
N SER A 104 -12.32 -19.54 12.78
CA SER A 104 -12.55 -20.99 12.68
C SER A 104 -11.70 -21.60 11.58
N ILE A 105 -10.95 -22.66 11.90
CA ILE A 105 -10.13 -23.43 10.94
C ILE A 105 -11.01 -23.99 9.81
N ARG A 106 -10.58 -23.86 8.55
CA ARG A 106 -11.31 -24.41 7.39
C ARG A 106 -10.43 -25.23 6.44
N GLU A 107 -11.11 -26.09 5.68
CA GLU A 107 -10.56 -26.76 4.49
C GLU A 107 -10.13 -25.70 3.43
N PRO A 108 -9.04 -25.94 2.68
CA PRO A 108 -8.52 -24.96 1.73
C PRO A 108 -9.54 -24.64 0.63
N CYS A 109 -9.74 -23.36 0.34
CA CYS A 109 -10.49 -22.94 -0.84
C CYS A 109 -9.63 -23.22 -2.09
N VAL A 110 -10.21 -23.88 -3.09
CA VAL A 110 -9.50 -24.21 -4.34
C VAL A 110 -9.17 -22.94 -5.10
N MET A 111 -7.89 -22.77 -5.45
CA MET A 111 -7.45 -21.70 -6.34
C MET A 111 -8.13 -21.85 -7.70
N THR A 112 -8.71 -20.76 -8.20
CA THR A 112 -9.06 -20.68 -9.62
C THR A 112 -7.98 -19.85 -10.29
N ASP A 113 -7.41 -20.36 -11.38
CA ASP A 113 -6.31 -19.74 -12.13
C ASP A 113 -6.63 -18.32 -12.67
N GLU A 114 -7.86 -17.83 -12.48
CA GLU A 114 -8.36 -16.52 -12.93
C GLU A 114 -8.31 -15.42 -11.86
N HIS A 115 -7.90 -15.73 -10.61
CA HIS A 115 -7.97 -14.79 -9.50
C HIS A 115 -6.62 -14.54 -8.81
N ASP A 116 -6.19 -13.27 -8.81
CA ASP A 116 -5.01 -12.75 -8.10
C ASP A 116 -5.06 -12.91 -6.56
N MET A 117 -6.21 -13.31 -6.01
CA MET A 117 -6.46 -13.55 -4.59
C MET A 117 -7.53 -14.62 -4.43
N LYS A 118 -7.51 -15.34 -3.31
CA LYS A 118 -8.64 -16.17 -2.91
C LYS A 118 -9.87 -15.31 -2.63
N ASP A 119 -11.04 -15.86 -2.96
CA ASP A 119 -12.33 -15.27 -2.58
C ASP A 119 -12.45 -15.09 -1.07
N GLU A 120 -11.79 -15.96 -0.30
CA GLU A 120 -11.80 -15.93 1.14
C GLU A 120 -10.54 -16.56 1.74
N TYR A 121 -10.06 -16.00 2.85
CA TYR A 121 -8.91 -16.53 3.59
C TYR A 121 -9.34 -16.98 5.00
N ASP A 122 -8.66 -18.02 5.49
CA ASP A 122 -8.73 -18.45 6.88
C ASP A 122 -7.61 -17.77 7.68
N PHE A 123 -7.99 -16.90 8.62
CA PHE A 123 -7.07 -16.15 9.48
C PHE A 123 -6.89 -16.79 10.87
N SER A 124 -7.30 -18.04 11.10
CA SER A 124 -7.18 -18.70 12.40
C SER A 124 -5.74 -18.78 12.93
N ASN A 125 -4.77 -18.86 12.03
CA ASN A 125 -3.34 -18.90 12.35
C ASN A 125 -2.66 -17.54 12.17
N GLY A 126 -3.44 -16.46 12.03
CA GLY A 126 -2.92 -15.13 11.81
C GLY A 126 -2.39 -14.46 13.09
N GLU A 127 -1.37 -13.63 12.92
CA GLU A 127 -0.77 -12.80 13.95
C GLU A 127 -1.42 -11.40 13.94
N ARG A 128 -1.95 -10.98 15.10
CA ARG A 128 -2.52 -9.64 15.29
C ARG A 128 -1.41 -8.60 15.40
N GLY A 129 -1.53 -7.52 14.62
CA GLY A 129 -0.65 -6.35 14.68
C GLY A 129 0.77 -6.59 14.16
N LYS A 130 1.01 -7.69 13.42
CA LYS A 130 2.36 -8.09 12.97
C LYS A 130 3.15 -6.92 12.35
N PHE A 131 2.51 -6.20 11.43
CA PHE A 131 3.06 -5.05 10.71
C PHE A 131 2.53 -3.71 11.21
N TYR A 132 1.92 -3.65 12.39
CA TYR A 132 1.51 -2.38 12.99
C TYR A 132 2.69 -1.78 13.76
N ARG A 133 2.97 -0.49 13.55
CA ARG A 133 3.94 0.28 14.33
C ARG A 133 3.33 1.63 14.69
N GLN A 134 3.33 1.96 15.99
CA GLN A 134 2.79 3.23 16.47
C GLN A 134 3.63 4.39 15.94
N GLY A 135 2.97 5.38 15.32
CA GLY A 135 3.64 6.55 14.76
C GLY A 135 4.43 6.27 13.48
N ALA A 136 4.15 5.16 12.80
CA ALA A 136 4.76 4.86 11.51
C ALA A 136 4.48 5.95 10.46
N ILE A 137 5.46 6.17 9.59
CA ILE A 137 5.38 7.14 8.50
C ILE A 137 5.20 6.38 7.19
N PHE A 138 4.18 6.73 6.42
CA PHE A 138 3.84 6.02 5.19
C PHE A 138 4.33 6.84 3.99
N SER A 139 5.26 6.26 3.23
CA SER A 139 5.80 6.82 2.00
C SER A 139 5.16 6.10 0.82
N PHE A 140 4.25 6.77 0.14
CA PHE A 140 3.57 6.25 -1.05
C PHE A 140 4.34 6.64 -2.32
N PRO A 141 4.47 5.72 -3.30
CA PRO A 141 5.09 6.02 -4.58
C PRO A 141 4.22 7.00 -5.37
N VAL A 142 4.85 8.02 -5.94
CA VAL A 142 4.20 8.98 -6.84
C VAL A 142 4.53 8.64 -8.27
N TYR A 143 3.51 8.27 -9.04
CA TYR A 143 3.64 8.01 -10.48
C TYR A 143 3.29 9.26 -11.27
N LEU A 144 4.18 9.65 -12.18
CA LEU A 144 3.91 10.73 -13.12
C LEU A 144 3.28 10.17 -14.39
N ASP A 145 2.28 10.89 -14.92
CA ASP A 145 1.69 10.57 -16.22
C ASP A 145 2.75 10.53 -17.31
N ALA A 146 2.57 9.64 -18.29
CA ALA A 146 3.52 9.42 -19.37
C ALA A 146 3.85 10.71 -20.16
N GLU A 147 2.84 11.56 -20.37
CA GLU A 147 3.00 12.85 -21.05
C GLU A 147 3.85 13.82 -20.23
N ILE A 148 3.62 13.90 -18.92
CA ILE A 148 4.39 14.74 -17.99
C ILE A 148 5.84 14.26 -17.94
N LEU A 149 6.05 12.95 -17.81
CA LEU A 149 7.38 12.35 -17.76
C LEU A 149 8.14 12.59 -19.07
N ALA A 150 7.49 12.44 -20.22
CA ALA A 150 8.08 12.71 -21.53
C ALA A 150 8.52 14.18 -21.66
N PHE A 151 7.68 15.12 -21.20
CA PHE A 151 7.99 16.54 -21.18
C PHE A 151 9.24 16.86 -20.35
N PHE A 152 9.29 16.39 -19.10
CA PHE A 152 10.43 16.67 -18.22
C PHE A 152 11.71 15.96 -18.68
N ARG A 153 11.61 14.76 -19.28
CA ARG A 153 12.77 14.08 -19.88
C ARG A 153 13.39 14.87 -21.02
N ALA A 154 12.55 15.40 -21.93
CA ALA A 154 13.03 16.22 -23.05
C ALA A 154 13.72 17.49 -22.53
N ARG A 155 13.12 18.16 -21.55
CA ARG A 155 13.66 19.38 -20.93
C ARG A 155 14.96 19.12 -20.16
N ALA A 156 15.05 18.03 -19.40
CA ALA A 156 16.26 17.65 -18.66
C ALA A 156 17.43 17.42 -19.62
N LYS A 157 17.18 16.72 -20.73
CA LYS A 157 18.17 16.48 -21.78
C LYS A 157 18.66 17.76 -22.45
N GLU A 158 17.75 18.69 -22.76
CA GLU A 158 18.09 19.98 -23.36
C GLU A 158 18.94 20.85 -22.44
N GLN A 159 18.64 20.83 -21.13
CA GLN A 159 19.34 21.62 -20.12
C GLN A 159 20.62 20.96 -19.60
N GLY A 160 20.86 19.69 -19.94
CA GLY A 160 22.01 18.93 -19.45
C GLY A 160 21.96 18.66 -17.94
N VAL A 161 20.75 18.58 -17.37
CA VAL A 161 20.51 18.31 -15.94
C VAL A 161 19.90 16.93 -15.76
N GLU A 162 20.07 16.35 -14.57
CA GLU A 162 19.39 15.10 -14.23
C GLU A 162 17.88 15.33 -14.07
N LEU A 163 17.09 14.36 -14.55
CA LEU A 163 15.63 14.43 -14.53
C LEU A 163 15.08 14.63 -13.11
N GLU A 164 15.63 13.91 -12.14
CA GLU A 164 15.20 13.98 -10.74
C GLU A 164 15.40 15.39 -10.16
N LEU A 165 16.57 15.99 -10.41
CA LEU A 165 16.86 17.35 -9.98
C LEU A 165 15.88 18.35 -10.60
N LEU A 166 15.63 18.24 -11.91
CA LEU A 166 14.68 19.12 -12.60
C LEU A 166 13.25 18.99 -12.06
N LEU A 167 12.81 17.76 -11.77
CA LEU A 167 11.49 17.50 -11.19
C LEU A 167 11.35 18.09 -9.79
N ASN A 168 12.34 17.85 -8.92
CA ASN A 168 12.34 18.37 -7.56
C ASN A 168 12.35 19.91 -7.54
N GLU A 169 13.15 20.54 -8.40
CA GLU A 169 13.14 21.99 -8.54
C GLU A 169 11.77 22.53 -9.00
N ALA A 170 11.15 21.86 -9.99
CA ALA A 170 9.84 22.27 -10.48
C ALA A 170 8.77 22.20 -9.39
N LEU A 171 8.77 21.12 -8.60
CA LEU A 171 7.86 20.94 -7.46
C LEU A 171 8.09 21.97 -6.36
N GLN A 172 9.36 22.23 -6.00
CA GLN A 172 9.71 23.25 -4.99
C GLN A 172 9.26 24.66 -5.39
N ARG A 173 9.39 25.01 -6.69
CA ARG A 173 8.89 26.28 -7.22
C ARG A 173 7.37 26.39 -7.05
N GLU A 174 6.62 25.32 -7.31
CA GLU A 174 5.16 25.34 -7.15
C GLU A 174 4.72 25.38 -5.67
N ILE A 175 5.44 24.71 -4.77
CA ILE A 175 5.22 24.83 -3.32
C ILE A 175 5.38 26.29 -2.89
N THR A 176 6.48 26.93 -3.29
CA THR A 176 6.78 28.33 -2.95
C THR A 176 5.72 29.28 -3.53
N SER A 177 5.32 29.07 -4.79
CA SER A 177 4.29 29.87 -5.46
C SER A 177 2.95 29.78 -4.73
N THR A 178 2.56 28.58 -4.32
CA THR A 178 1.31 28.29 -3.61
C THR A 178 1.29 28.90 -2.21
N GLN A 179 2.40 28.79 -1.47
CA GLN A 179 2.53 29.39 -0.15
C GLN A 179 2.42 30.92 -0.21
N ALA A 180 3.05 31.55 -1.20
CA ALA A 180 2.95 33.00 -1.40
C ALA A 180 1.50 33.45 -1.69
N ARG A 181 0.76 32.73 -2.54
CA ARG A 181 -0.66 33.00 -2.83
C ARG A 181 -1.54 32.87 -1.58
N LYS A 182 -1.33 31.83 -0.76
CA LYS A 182 -2.07 31.64 0.51
C LYS A 182 -1.74 32.73 1.54
N GLY A 183 -0.49 33.18 1.62
CA GLY A 183 -0.08 34.26 2.51
C GLY A 183 -0.70 35.64 2.19
N LEU A 184 -1.07 35.88 0.93
CA LEU A 184 -1.79 37.10 0.53
C LEU A 184 -3.30 37.07 0.85
N ALA A 185 -3.91 35.88 0.98
CA ALA A 185 -5.34 35.75 1.23
C ALA A 185 -5.73 35.84 2.72
N THR A 186 -4.74 35.83 3.62
CA THR A 186 -4.95 35.86 5.09
C THR A 186 -4.61 37.23 5.72
N LYS A 187 -4.42 38.26 4.91
CA LYS A 187 -4.23 39.67 5.33
C LYS A 187 -5.39 40.51 4.86
#